data_AF-A0A8J3N813-F1
#
_entry.id   AF-A0A8J3N813-F1
#
_cell.length_a   1.000
_cell.length_b   1.000
_cell.length_c   1.000
_cell.angle_alpha   90.00
_cell.angle_beta   90.00
_cell.angle_gamma   90.00
#
_symmetry.space_group_name_H-M   'P 1'
#
loop_
_entity.id
_entity.type
_entity.pdbx_description
1 polymer ?
#
loop_
_entity_poly.entity_id
_entity_poly.type
_entity_poly.pdbx_seq_one_letter_code
_entity_poly.pdbx_strand_id
1 'polypeptide(L)'
;MSQVLQIIGTWTSQFGPVTFTGSPDHLSGHWDQKEGQGKITAGMFNPATGVLVFSYFQSWNDQHGAAAFLISATGREFHGNYVQPNGNNGAWDLIRV
;
A
#
# COMPACT_ATOMS: atom_id res chain seq x y z
N MET A 1 10.64 19.07 16.39
CA MET A 1 11.27 18.24 15.35
C MET A 1 10.15 17.51 14.64
N SER A 2 9.87 17.84 13.38
CA SER A 2 8.88 17.14 12.57
C SER A 2 9.46 15.77 12.24
N GLN A 3 8.84 14.70 12.73
CA GLN A 3 9.23 13.34 12.37
C GLN A 3 8.96 13.18 10.87
N VAL A 4 10.01 12.93 10.07
CA VAL A 4 9.85 12.64 8.64
C VAL A 4 9.08 11.34 8.55
N LEU A 5 7.87 11.41 8.00
CA LEU A 5 7.01 10.26 7.91
C LEU A 5 7.51 9.34 6.80
N GLN A 6 8.11 8.22 7.18
CA GLN A 6 8.80 7.34 6.26
C GLN A 6 7.85 6.24 5.78
N ILE A 7 7.42 6.29 4.51
CA ILE A 7 6.60 5.25 3.90
C ILE A 7 7.42 3.99 3.54
N ILE A 8 8.69 4.17 3.20
CA ILE A 8 9.59 3.09 2.75
C ILE A 8 9.84 2.08 3.87
N GLY A 9 9.89 0.81 3.48
CA GLY A 9 10.07 -0.33 4.37
C GLY A 9 8.87 -1.28 4.35
N THR A 10 8.85 -2.19 5.32
CA THR A 10 7.83 -3.23 5.43
C THR A 10 6.73 -2.79 6.39
N TRP A 11 5.50 -3.13 6.02
CA TRP A 11 4.26 -2.92 6.76
C TRP A 11 3.52 -4.25 6.85
N THR A 12 2.88 -4.52 7.98
CA THR A 12 1.97 -5.66 8.14
C THR A 12 0.60 -5.30 7.56
N SER A 13 -0.07 -6.24 6.89
CA SER A 13 -1.45 -6.07 6.45
C SER A 13 -2.25 -7.37 6.57
N GLN A 14 -3.58 -7.28 6.49
CA GLN A 14 -4.46 -8.46 6.49
C GLN A 14 -4.32 -9.34 5.23
N PHE A 15 -3.61 -8.87 4.20
CA PHE A 15 -3.25 -9.65 3.01
C PHE A 15 -1.80 -10.14 3.02
N GLY A 16 -1.06 -9.90 4.11
CA GLY A 16 0.35 -10.26 4.25
C GLY A 16 1.29 -9.04 4.28
N PRO A 17 2.60 -9.26 4.47
CA PRO A 17 3.57 -8.17 4.57
C PRO A 17 3.66 -7.39 3.25
N VAL A 18 3.62 -6.07 3.33
CA VAL A 18 3.76 -5.14 2.20
C VAL A 18 5.09 -4.42 2.33
N THR A 19 5.94 -4.49 1.31
CA THR A 19 7.22 -3.78 1.27
C THR A 19 7.16 -2.67 0.22
N PHE A 20 7.28 -1.43 0.66
CA PHE A 20 7.43 -0.26 -0.21
C PHE A 20 8.90 0.10 -0.41
N THR A 21 9.26 0.40 -1.66
CA THR A 21 10.57 0.85 -2.10
C THR A 21 10.45 2.09 -3.01
N GLY A 22 11.59 2.73 -3.31
CA GLY A 22 11.62 3.96 -4.10
C GLY A 22 11.55 5.21 -3.24
N SER A 23 10.83 6.22 -3.72
CA SER A 23 10.64 7.50 -3.06
C SER A 23 9.14 7.81 -2.89
N PRO A 24 8.75 8.74 -2.00
CA PRO A 24 7.33 9.05 -1.78
C PRO A 24 6.58 9.45 -3.07
N ASP A 25 7.23 10.09 -4.03
CA ASP A 25 6.64 10.48 -5.31
C ASP A 25 6.64 9.37 -6.38
N HIS A 26 7.45 8.32 -6.19
CA HIS A 26 7.60 7.18 -7.10
C HIS A 26 7.73 5.88 -6.29
N LEU A 27 6.61 5.47 -5.67
CA LEU A 27 6.56 4.23 -4.90
C LEU A 27 6.42 3.02 -5.80
N SER A 28 7.17 1.99 -5.46
CA SER A 28 7.04 0.63 -5.96
C SER A 28 7.08 -0.34 -4.78
N GLY A 29 6.87 -1.62 -5.04
CA GLY A 29 6.87 -2.59 -3.96
C GLY A 29 6.19 -3.90 -4.30
N HIS A 30 5.96 -4.68 -3.27
CA HIS A 30 5.22 -5.91 -3.36
C HIS A 30 4.54 -6.24 -2.03
N TRP A 31 3.59 -7.17 -2.06
CA TRP A 31 3.16 -7.88 -0.85
C TRP A 31 3.13 -9.37 -1.11
N ASP A 32 3.42 -10.15 -0.08
CA ASP A 32 3.39 -11.60 -0.15
C ASP A 32 2.11 -12.13 0.51
N GLN A 33 1.25 -12.76 -0.29
CA GLN A 33 0.08 -13.48 0.19
C GLN A 33 0.20 -14.97 -0.12
N LYS A 34 -0.68 -15.79 0.47
CA LYS A 34 -0.61 -17.26 0.34
C LYS A 34 -0.65 -17.74 -1.12
N GLU A 35 -1.42 -17.05 -1.97
CA GLU A 35 -1.64 -17.41 -3.38
C GLU A 35 -0.51 -16.94 -4.31
N GLY A 36 0.31 -15.97 -3.87
CA GLY A 36 1.38 -15.40 -4.69
C GLY A 36 1.81 -14.02 -4.22
N GLN A 37 2.73 -13.41 -4.99
CA GLN A 37 3.23 -12.07 -4.72
C GLN A 37 2.49 -11.04 -5.56
N GLY A 38 1.90 -10.06 -4.91
CA GLY A 38 1.30 -8.91 -5.57
C GLY A 38 2.35 -7.83 -5.80
N LYS A 39 2.37 -7.24 -7.00
CA LYS A 39 3.35 -6.21 -7.36
C LYS A 39 2.71 -4.84 -7.37
N ILE A 40 3.26 -3.91 -6.61
CA ILE A 40 2.92 -2.49 -6.71
C ILE A 40 3.65 -1.91 -7.91
N THR A 41 2.89 -1.48 -8.91
CA THR A 41 3.42 -1.06 -10.22
C THR A 41 3.69 0.44 -10.31
N ALA A 42 2.93 1.23 -9.57
CA ALA A 42 3.10 2.67 -9.44
C ALA A 42 2.38 3.15 -8.17
N GLY A 43 2.97 4.10 -7.44
CA GLY A 43 2.32 4.69 -6.28
C GLY A 43 2.93 6.01 -5.88
N MET A 44 2.23 6.70 -4.99
CA MET A 44 2.63 7.99 -4.43
C MET A 44 2.13 8.12 -2.99
N PHE A 45 2.96 8.71 -2.14
CA PHE A 45 2.65 9.11 -0.78
C PHE A 45 2.88 10.62 -0.64
N ASN A 46 1.83 11.35 -0.25
CA ASN A 46 1.92 12.76 0.08
C ASN A 46 2.07 12.91 1.60
N PRO A 47 3.27 13.26 2.12
CA PRO A 47 3.49 13.40 3.56
C PRO A 47 2.77 14.60 4.18
N ALA A 48 2.37 15.60 3.39
CA ALA A 48 1.64 16.76 3.89
C ALA A 48 0.16 16.43 4.17
N THR A 49 -0.43 15.53 3.39
CA THR A 49 -1.83 15.10 3.55
C THR A 49 -1.96 13.73 4.21
N GLY A 50 -0.89 12.96 4.31
CA GLY A 50 -0.92 11.59 4.81
C GLY A 50 -1.56 10.59 3.85
N VAL A 51 -1.76 10.97 2.58
CA VAL A 51 -2.45 10.13 1.59
C VAL A 51 -1.44 9.25 0.87
N LEU A 52 -1.69 7.94 0.87
CA LEU A 52 -0.99 6.95 0.06
C LEU A 52 -1.95 6.42 -1.02
N VAL A 53 -1.50 6.39 -2.27
CA VAL A 53 -2.22 5.77 -3.38
C VAL A 53 -1.27 4.90 -4.18
N PHE A 54 -1.72 3.72 -4.61
CA PHE A 54 -0.94 2.91 -5.54
C PHE A 54 -1.82 2.01 -6.41
N SER A 55 -1.28 1.67 -7.58
CA SER A 55 -1.78 0.63 -8.47
C SER A 55 -0.95 -0.64 -8.33
N TYR A 56 -1.57 -1.78 -8.59
CA TYR A 56 -0.93 -3.08 -8.46
C TYR A 56 -1.38 -4.09 -9.51
N PHE A 57 -0.62 -5.18 -9.60
CA PHE A 57 -0.91 -6.37 -10.38
C PHE A 57 -0.72 -7.65 -9.57
N GLN A 58 -1.67 -8.57 -9.69
CA GLN A 58 -1.70 -9.87 -9.05
C GLN A 58 -1.51 -10.95 -10.12
N SER A 59 -0.33 -11.57 -10.18
CA SER A 59 0.00 -12.49 -11.28
C SER A 59 -0.72 -13.84 -11.21
N TRP A 60 -1.22 -14.23 -10.03
CA TRP A 60 -1.86 -15.55 -9.84
C TRP A 60 -3.31 -15.61 -10.34
N ASN A 61 -3.97 -14.46 -10.49
CA ASN A 61 -5.37 -14.35 -10.93
C ASN A 61 -5.57 -13.29 -12.03
N ASP A 62 -4.46 -12.78 -12.59
CA ASP A 62 -4.42 -11.76 -13.64
C ASP A 62 -5.27 -10.51 -13.30
N GLN A 63 -5.18 -10.04 -12.05
CA GLN A 63 -5.95 -8.89 -11.59
C GLN A 63 -5.10 -7.64 -11.43
N HIS A 64 -5.60 -6.55 -12.00
CA HIS A 64 -5.16 -5.20 -11.67
C HIS A 64 -6.02 -4.63 -10.55
N GLY A 65 -5.47 -3.70 -9.79
CA GLY A 65 -6.25 -2.93 -8.83
C GLY A 65 -5.54 -1.64 -8.43
N ALA A 66 -6.28 -0.83 -7.69
CA ALA A 66 -5.76 0.38 -7.07
C ALA A 66 -6.20 0.42 -5.62
N ALA A 67 -5.38 1.01 -4.77
CA ALA A 67 -5.66 1.20 -3.36
C ALA A 67 -5.33 2.63 -2.93
N ALA A 68 -6.13 3.16 -2.01
CA ALA A 68 -5.98 4.49 -1.46
C ALA A 68 -6.14 4.43 0.06
N PHE A 69 -5.24 5.11 0.77
CA PHE A 69 -5.14 5.06 2.23
C PHE A 69 -4.90 6.44 2.81
N LEU A 70 -5.31 6.61 4.07
CA LEU A 70 -4.99 7.75 4.91
C LEU A 70 -4.19 7.28 6.11
N ILE A 71 -3.11 7.98 6.44
CA ILE A 71 -2.33 7.68 7.62
C ILE A 71 -3.01 8.17 8.90
N SER A 72 -2.90 7.38 9.96
CA SER A 72 -3.35 7.78 11.29
C SER A 72 -2.48 8.88 11.88
N ALA A 73 -3.01 9.59 12.88
CA ALA A 73 -2.30 10.68 13.55
C ALA A 73 -0.99 10.23 14.24
N THR A 74 -0.86 8.94 14.55
CA THR A 74 0.36 8.36 15.13
C THR A 74 1.45 8.10 14.09
N GLY A 75 1.10 8.13 12.79
CA GLY A 75 2.00 7.81 11.70
C GLY A 75 2.37 6.32 11.60
N ARG A 76 1.67 5.44 12.32
CA ARG A 76 1.97 4.00 12.39
C ARG A 76 1.01 3.13 11.62
N GLU A 77 -0.11 3.68 11.17
CA GLU A 77 -1.18 2.91 10.54
C GLU A 77 -1.67 3.66 9.31
N PHE A 78 -1.89 2.94 8.22
CA PHE A 78 -2.64 3.41 7.08
C PHE A 78 -3.96 2.66 7.03
N HIS A 79 -5.06 3.40 6.87
CA HIS A 79 -6.39 2.84 6.68
C HIS A 79 -6.90 3.20 5.30
N GLY A 80 -7.37 2.20 4.55
CA GLY A 80 -7.72 2.40 3.17
C GLY A 80 -8.65 1.35 2.61
N ASN A 81 -8.89 1.47 1.31
CA ASN A 81 -9.65 0.50 0.54
C ASN A 81 -8.93 0.21 -0.77
N TYR A 82 -9.19 -0.98 -1.32
CA TYR A 82 -8.81 -1.33 -2.68
C TYR A 82 -10.03 -1.54 -3.56
N VAL A 83 -9.82 -1.38 -4.86
CA VAL A 83 -10.80 -1.66 -5.91
C VAL A 83 -10.13 -2.39 -7.07
N GLN A 84 -10.84 -3.35 -7.64
CA GLN A 84 -10.42 -4.12 -8.82
C GLN A 84 -11.49 -4.02 -9.93
N PRO A 85 -11.11 -4.10 -11.22
CA PRO A 85 -12.05 -4.01 -12.34
C PRO A 85 -13.12 -5.11 -12.37
N ASN A 86 -12.85 -6.26 -11.75
CA ASN A 86 -13.81 -7.36 -11.63
C ASN A 86 -14.92 -7.09 -10.58
N GLY A 87 -14.96 -5.89 -9.99
CA GLY A 87 -15.92 -5.50 -8.96
C GLY A 87 -15.49 -5.85 -7.53
N ASN A 88 -14.40 -6.60 -7.35
CA ASN A 88 -13.88 -6.91 -6.03
C ASN A 88 -13.28 -5.66 -5.37
N ASN A 89 -13.64 -5.44 -4.11
CA ASN A 89 -13.22 -4.29 -3.33
C ASN A 89 -13.31 -4.62 -1.85
N GLY A 90 -12.59 -3.86 -1.02
CA GLY A 90 -12.65 -4.03 0.41
C GLY A 90 -11.63 -3.19 1.16
N ALA A 91 -11.69 -3.30 2.48
CA ALA A 91 -10.75 -2.62 3.37
C ALA A 91 -9.34 -3.18 3.21
N TRP A 92 -8.36 -2.28 3.33
CA TRP A 92 -6.96 -2.64 3.47
C TRP A 92 -6.25 -1.74 4.48
N ASP A 93 -5.73 -2.35 5.54
CA ASP A 93 -4.98 -1.66 6.58
C ASP A 93 -3.50 -2.06 6.53
N LEU A 94 -2.62 -1.08 6.75
CA LEU A 94 -1.17 -1.29 6.84
C LEU A 94 -0.68 -0.81 8.20
N ILE A 95 0.08 -1.64 8.92
CA ILE A 95 0.61 -1.32 10.25
C ILE A 95 2.14 -1.40 10.19
N ARG A 96 2.81 -0.37 10.70
CA ARG A 96 4.27 -0.31 10.73
C ARG A 96 4.83 -1.45 11.59
N VAL A 97 5.83 -2.16 11.07
CA VAL A 97 6.64 -3.13 11.83
C VAL A 97 7.57 -2.42 12.81
#